data_AF-A0ABD5VU55-F1
#
_entry.id   AF-A0ABD5VU55-F1
#
_cell.length_a   1.000
_cell.length_b   1.000
_cell.length_c   1.000
_cell.angle_alpha   90.00
_cell.angle_beta   90.00
_cell.angle_gamma   90.00
#
_symmetry.space_group_name_H-M   'P 1'
#
loop_
_entity.id
_entity.type
_entity.pdbx_description
1 polymer ?
#
loop_
_entity_poly.entity_id
_entity_poly.type
_entity_poly.pdbx_seq_one_letter_code
_entity_poly.pdbx_strand_id
1 'polypeptide(L)'
;MILLVAVEEFEDDDLPGPTRRVETRSEAASVLHDDPPAAMVLDRTRLGADADALVRTVRSPDSPDPTVPVVLLADQVPDDLPLLAIDVVLRHPVDHDSIAEAVDRALLVDEYKDAVHDFFRHSQDRATTAAGPLEEDALLRDLRDAADDRLDDLVDLDDPDLISALLWRPAPDLEE
;
A
#
# COMPACT_ATOMS: atom_id res chain seq x y z
N MET A 1 -3.59 5.29 -18.10
CA MET A 1 -3.70 6.40 -17.12
C MET A 1 -3.12 5.87 -15.83
N ILE A 2 -2.22 6.62 -15.20
CA ILE A 2 -1.67 6.28 -13.90
C ILE A 2 -2.26 7.29 -12.91
N LEU A 3 -2.91 6.80 -11.86
CA LEU A 3 -3.35 7.61 -10.76
C LEU A 3 -2.53 7.21 -9.54
N LEU A 4 -1.91 8.19 -8.90
CA LEU A 4 -1.19 8.03 -7.64
C LEU A 4 -2.07 8.67 -6.57
N VAL A 5 -2.35 7.96 -5.49
CA VAL A 5 -3.20 8.44 -4.40
C VAL A 5 -2.30 8.69 -3.21
N ALA A 6 -2.19 9.96 -2.80
CA ALA A 6 -1.45 10.37 -1.60
C ALA A 6 -2.42 10.55 -0.42
N VAL A 7 -1.88 10.63 0.79
CA VAL A 7 -2.64 10.80 2.04
C VAL A 7 -2.29 12.17 2.63
N GLU A 8 -2.92 13.25 2.16
CA GLU A 8 -2.95 14.54 2.88
C GLU A 8 -4.29 15.27 2.64
N GLU A 9 -4.97 15.68 3.71
CA GLU A 9 -6.39 16.11 3.79
C GLU A 9 -7.06 16.86 2.60
N PHE A 10 -8.36 16.55 2.45
CA PHE A 10 -9.37 16.88 1.42
C PHE A 10 -9.45 18.33 0.85
N GLU A 11 -9.83 18.42 -0.43
CA GLU A 11 -11.06 19.11 -0.92
C GLU A 11 -11.43 18.61 -2.37
N ASP A 12 -12.68 18.12 -2.52
CA ASP A 12 -13.41 17.60 -3.72
C ASP A 12 -12.99 16.27 -4.38
N ASP A 13 -13.88 15.41 -4.92
CA ASP A 13 -15.26 14.96 -4.64
C ASP A 13 -15.45 13.72 -5.56
N ASP A 14 -14.82 12.58 -5.22
CA ASP A 14 -15.10 11.23 -5.78
C ASP A 14 -14.07 10.14 -5.38
N LEU A 15 -12.85 10.50 -4.94
CA LEU A 15 -11.85 9.54 -4.42
C LEU A 15 -11.31 9.99 -3.06
N PRO A 16 -10.97 9.05 -2.14
CA PRO A 16 -10.40 9.38 -0.85
C PRO A 16 -8.98 9.94 -1.02
N GLY A 17 -8.76 11.20 -0.61
CA GLY A 17 -7.44 11.82 -0.54
C GLY A 17 -6.95 12.53 -1.82
N PRO A 18 -5.82 13.26 -1.72
CA PRO A 18 -5.23 14.03 -2.80
C PRO A 18 -4.69 13.09 -3.86
N THR A 19 -5.25 13.20 -5.06
CA THR A 19 -4.84 12.35 -6.18
C THR A 19 -3.90 13.11 -7.11
N ARG A 20 -2.78 12.48 -7.43
CA ARG A 20 -1.86 12.93 -8.47
C ARG A 20 -1.98 12.04 -9.68
N ARG A 21 -2.51 12.59 -10.77
CA ARG A 21 -2.51 11.90 -12.06
C ARG A 21 -1.19 12.13 -12.77
N VAL A 22 -0.59 11.04 -13.25
CA VAL A 22 0.64 11.08 -14.06
C VAL A 22 0.41 10.34 -15.38
N GLU A 23 1.06 10.79 -16.44
CA GLU A 23 0.81 10.26 -17.79
C GLU A 23 1.91 9.32 -18.29
N THR A 24 3.08 9.34 -17.64
CA THR A 24 4.25 8.57 -18.08
C THR A 24 4.80 7.70 -16.96
N ARG A 25 5.43 6.59 -17.35
CA ARG A 25 6.15 5.72 -16.42
C ARG A 25 7.27 6.45 -15.68
N SER A 26 8.00 7.32 -16.37
CA SER A 26 9.13 8.05 -15.78
C SER A 26 8.66 9.01 -14.69
N GLU A 27 7.51 9.68 -14.89
CA GLU A 27 6.93 10.56 -13.89
C GLU A 27 6.44 9.75 -12.68
N ALA A 28 5.73 8.64 -12.92
CA ALA A 28 5.30 7.74 -11.85
C ALA A 28 6.48 7.20 -11.03
N ALA A 29 7.56 6.79 -11.68
CA ALA A 29 8.77 6.31 -11.02
C ALA A 29 9.48 7.38 -10.18
N SER A 30 9.47 8.65 -10.62
CA SER A 30 10.00 9.76 -9.81
C SER A 30 9.19 9.95 -8.55
N VAL A 31 7.85 9.98 -8.67
CA VAL A 31 6.97 10.14 -7.50
C VAL A 31 7.18 8.99 -6.53
N LEU A 32 7.21 7.75 -7.00
CA LEU A 32 7.45 6.58 -6.15
C LEU A 32 8.73 6.66 -5.33
N HIS A 33 9.77 7.32 -5.84
CA HIS A 33 11.05 7.43 -5.15
C HIS A 33 11.10 8.62 -4.17
N ASP A 34 10.54 9.75 -4.57
CA ASP A 34 10.60 11.00 -3.81
C ASP A 34 9.57 11.02 -2.67
N ASP A 35 8.36 10.50 -2.93
CA ASP A 35 7.20 10.54 -2.05
C ASP A 35 6.25 9.38 -2.39
N PRO A 36 6.47 8.18 -1.80
CA PRO A 36 5.70 6.99 -2.12
C PRO A 36 4.20 7.23 -1.84
N PRO A 37 3.31 6.97 -2.82
CA PRO A 37 1.88 7.09 -2.60
C PRO A 37 1.37 5.95 -1.71
N ALA A 38 0.30 6.19 -0.97
CA ALA A 38 -0.39 5.16 -0.20
C ALA A 38 -1.05 4.11 -1.09
N ALA A 39 -1.45 4.48 -2.30
CA ALA A 39 -2.00 3.56 -3.29
C ALA A 39 -1.70 3.98 -4.72
N MET A 40 -1.66 3.00 -5.62
CA MET A 40 -1.51 3.23 -7.07
C MET A 40 -2.67 2.62 -7.84
N VAL A 41 -3.27 3.38 -8.77
CA VAL A 41 -4.22 2.85 -9.75
C VAL A 41 -3.59 2.84 -11.13
N LEU A 42 -3.51 1.66 -11.74
CA LEU A 42 -2.88 1.42 -13.04
C LEU A 42 -3.89 0.91 -14.06
N ASP A 43 -4.14 1.69 -15.09
CA ASP A 43 -4.96 1.25 -16.23
C ASP A 43 -4.11 0.53 -17.28
N ARG A 44 -4.07 -0.80 -17.20
CA ARG A 44 -3.30 -1.66 -18.12
C ARG A 44 -3.86 -1.63 -19.53
N THR A 45 -5.16 -1.43 -19.71
CA THR A 45 -5.75 -1.37 -21.06
C THR A 45 -5.22 -0.18 -21.87
N ARG A 46 -4.85 0.91 -21.17
CA ARG A 46 -4.23 2.09 -21.79
C ARG A 46 -2.71 2.06 -21.79
N LEU A 47 -2.08 1.55 -20.74
CA LEU A 47 -0.62 1.60 -20.56
C LEU A 47 0.10 0.36 -21.10
N GLY A 48 -0.60 -0.77 -21.26
CA GLY A 48 -0.01 -2.04 -21.68
C GLY A 48 1.18 -2.44 -20.79
N ALA A 49 2.31 -2.73 -21.44
CA ALA A 49 3.53 -3.18 -20.76
C ALA A 49 4.12 -2.17 -19.76
N ASP A 50 3.78 -0.88 -19.87
CA ASP A 50 4.26 0.12 -18.91
C ASP A 50 3.61 -0.04 -17.53
N ALA A 51 2.35 -0.48 -17.46
CA ALA A 51 1.71 -0.82 -16.18
C ALA A 51 2.42 -2.04 -15.56
N ASP A 52 2.68 -3.06 -16.36
CA ASP A 52 3.36 -4.28 -15.92
C ASP A 52 4.79 -3.97 -15.42
N ALA A 53 5.45 -3.00 -16.04
CA ALA A 53 6.78 -2.54 -15.63
C ALA A 53 6.76 -1.71 -14.35
N LEU A 54 5.73 -0.90 -14.12
CA LEU A 54 5.55 -0.15 -12.87
C LEU A 54 5.32 -1.08 -11.68
N VAL A 55 4.47 -2.10 -11.82
CA VAL A 55 4.28 -3.11 -10.76
C VAL A 55 5.63 -3.76 -10.39
N ARG A 56 6.42 -4.18 -11.38
CA ARG A 56 7.76 -4.75 -11.13
C ARG A 56 8.71 -3.74 -10.47
N THR A 57 8.64 -2.46 -10.84
CA THR A 57 9.43 -1.40 -10.19
C THR A 57 9.07 -1.26 -8.72
N VAL A 58 7.78 -1.23 -8.38
CA VAL A 58 7.33 -1.17 -6.98
C VAL A 58 7.77 -2.42 -6.23
N ARG A 59 7.69 -3.60 -6.82
CA ARG A 59 8.06 -4.87 -6.16
C ARG A 59 9.57 -5.13 -6.14
N SER A 60 10.39 -4.20 -6.61
CA SER A 60 11.85 -4.31 -6.62
C SER A 60 12.42 -4.16 -5.20
N PRO A 61 13.54 -4.82 -4.85
CA PRO A 61 14.28 -4.53 -3.62
C PRO A 61 14.77 -3.07 -3.50
N ASP A 62 14.89 -2.36 -4.63
CA ASP A 62 15.26 -0.94 -4.66
C ASP A 62 14.07 0.01 -4.42
N SER A 63 12.84 -0.52 -4.33
CA SER A 63 11.66 0.29 -4.05
C SER A 63 11.69 0.76 -2.60
N PRO A 64 11.41 2.06 -2.33
CA PRO A 64 11.33 2.56 -0.96
C PRO A 64 10.21 1.88 -0.17
N ASP A 65 9.13 1.49 -0.86
CA ASP A 65 8.07 0.69 -0.28
C ASP A 65 7.60 -0.37 -1.29
N PRO A 66 8.04 -1.63 -1.11
CA PRO A 66 7.67 -2.71 -2.00
C PRO A 66 6.28 -3.30 -1.72
N THR A 67 5.62 -2.80 -0.67
CA THR A 67 4.28 -3.20 -0.22
C THR A 67 3.22 -2.14 -0.50
N VAL A 68 3.51 -1.13 -1.34
CA VAL A 68 2.47 -0.21 -1.82
C VAL A 68 1.39 -1.02 -2.55
N PRO A 69 0.11 -0.92 -2.15
CA PRO A 69 -1.01 -1.56 -2.83
C PRO A 69 -1.22 -1.01 -4.24
N VAL A 70 -1.51 -1.92 -5.18
CA VAL A 70 -1.80 -1.60 -6.58
C VAL A 70 -3.22 -2.03 -6.93
N VAL A 71 -4.02 -1.07 -7.40
CA VAL A 71 -5.29 -1.30 -8.08
C VAL A 71 -5.04 -1.36 -9.59
N LEU A 72 -5.06 -2.56 -10.16
CA LEU A 72 -4.81 -2.81 -11.57
C LEU A 72 -6.13 -2.95 -12.35
N LEU A 73 -6.40 -2.04 -13.28
CA LEU A 73 -7.52 -2.15 -14.21
C LEU A 73 -7.06 -2.95 -15.44
N ALA A 74 -7.51 -4.19 -15.56
CA ALA A 74 -7.05 -5.12 -16.60
C ALA A 74 -8.06 -6.23 -16.92
N ASP A 75 -8.23 -6.54 -18.21
CA ASP A 75 -9.03 -7.71 -18.64
C ASP A 75 -8.29 -9.04 -18.42
N GLN A 76 -6.97 -8.99 -18.55
CA GLN A 76 -6.06 -10.12 -18.36
C GLN A 76 -4.81 -9.63 -17.65
N VAL A 77 -4.32 -10.44 -16.72
CA VAL A 77 -3.09 -10.19 -15.97
C VAL A 77 -2.08 -11.27 -16.38
N PRO A 78 -0.83 -10.91 -16.72
CA PRO A 78 0.21 -11.89 -16.95
C PRO A 78 0.46 -12.74 -15.70
N ASP A 79 0.62 -14.05 -15.86
CA ASP A 79 0.85 -14.99 -14.74
C ASP A 79 2.16 -14.69 -13.98
N ASP A 80 3.08 -13.94 -14.58
CA ASP A 80 4.39 -13.56 -14.02
C ASP A 80 4.40 -12.18 -13.37
N LEU A 81 3.26 -11.49 -13.29
CA LEU A 81 3.19 -10.19 -12.64
C LEU A 81 3.24 -10.39 -11.11
N PRO A 82 4.18 -9.74 -10.39
CA PRO A 82 4.38 -9.97 -8.95
C PRO A 82 3.32 -9.23 -8.11
N LEU A 83 2.06 -9.63 -8.25
CA LEU A 83 0.97 -9.10 -7.43
C LEU A 83 0.97 -9.74 -6.03
N LEU A 84 0.60 -8.95 -5.04
CA LEU A 84 0.41 -9.35 -3.65
C LEU A 84 -1.09 -9.46 -3.33
N ALA A 85 -1.45 -10.11 -2.23
CA ALA A 85 -2.86 -10.20 -1.79
C ALA A 85 -3.48 -8.84 -1.37
N ILE A 86 -2.63 -7.83 -1.14
CA ILE A 86 -3.05 -6.44 -0.94
C ILE A 86 -3.41 -5.72 -2.25
N ASP A 87 -3.07 -6.30 -3.41
CA ASP A 87 -3.37 -5.73 -4.71
C ASP A 87 -4.78 -6.11 -5.16
N VAL A 88 -5.44 -5.20 -5.88
CA VAL A 88 -6.79 -5.42 -6.40
C VAL A 88 -6.75 -5.40 -7.92
N VAL A 89 -7.34 -6.42 -8.56
CA VAL A 89 -7.48 -6.47 -10.02
C VAL A 89 -8.95 -6.26 -10.39
N LEU A 90 -9.23 -5.16 -11.07
CA LEU A 90 -10.57 -4.84 -11.58
C LEU A 90 -10.64 -5.12 -13.08
N ARG A 91 -11.63 -5.92 -13.51
CA ARG A 91 -11.84 -6.29 -14.92
C ARG A 91 -12.85 -5.36 -15.57
N HIS A 92 -12.62 -4.96 -16.83
CA HIS A 92 -13.58 -4.10 -17.51
C HIS A 92 -14.89 -4.84 -17.84
N PRO A 93 -16.03 -4.11 -17.89
CA PRO A 93 -16.18 -2.69 -17.55
C PRO A 93 -16.02 -2.44 -16.04
N VAL A 94 -15.26 -1.40 -15.67
CA VAL A 94 -15.06 -0.99 -14.28
C VAL A 94 -15.88 0.27 -14.05
N ASP A 95 -16.75 0.25 -13.06
CA ASP A 95 -17.47 1.44 -12.60
C ASP A 95 -16.67 2.21 -11.56
N HIS A 96 -17.13 3.42 -11.27
CA HIS A 96 -16.45 4.33 -10.36
C HIS A 96 -16.43 3.79 -8.92
N ASP A 97 -17.53 3.21 -8.47
CA ASP A 97 -17.69 2.66 -7.12
C ASP A 97 -16.68 1.53 -6.87
N SER A 98 -16.47 0.65 -7.86
CA SER A 98 -15.47 -0.41 -7.79
C SER A 98 -14.04 0.12 -7.64
N ILE A 99 -13.72 1.25 -8.28
CA ILE A 99 -12.41 1.90 -8.14
C ILE A 99 -12.30 2.52 -6.75
N ALA A 100 -13.34 3.21 -6.29
CA ALA A 100 -13.37 3.83 -4.96
C ALA A 100 -13.19 2.77 -3.86
N GLU A 101 -13.95 1.67 -3.89
CA GLU A 101 -13.83 0.57 -2.93
C GLU A 101 -12.42 -0.07 -2.94
N ALA A 102 -11.83 -0.24 -4.12
CA ALA A 102 -10.48 -0.78 -4.24
C ALA A 102 -9.41 0.17 -3.68
N VAL A 103 -9.60 1.48 -3.86
CA VAL A 103 -8.73 2.51 -3.30
C VAL A 103 -8.93 2.61 -1.79
N ASP A 104 -10.16 2.58 -1.28
CA ASP A 104 -10.44 2.57 0.17
C ASP A 104 -9.74 1.38 0.85
N ARG A 105 -9.83 0.19 0.26
CA ARG A 105 -9.08 -0.99 0.74
C ARG A 105 -7.57 -0.76 0.74
N ALA A 106 -7.04 -0.14 -0.31
CA ALA A 106 -5.61 0.17 -0.41
C ALA A 106 -5.16 1.18 0.66
N LEU A 107 -5.98 2.18 0.96
CA LEU A 107 -5.71 3.16 2.01
C LEU A 107 -5.77 2.52 3.40
N LEU A 108 -6.71 1.60 3.67
CA LEU A 108 -6.74 0.86 4.93
C LEU A 108 -5.44 0.07 5.17
N VAL A 109 -4.85 -0.50 4.10
CA VAL A 109 -3.54 -1.17 4.18
C VAL A 109 -2.44 -0.20 4.58
N ASP A 110 -2.43 1.00 4.03
CA ASP A 110 -1.46 2.04 4.36
C ASP A 110 -1.61 2.53 5.81
N GLU A 111 -2.84 2.81 6.24
CA GLU A 111 -3.15 3.22 7.60
C GLU A 111 -2.76 2.15 8.64
N TYR A 112 -2.96 0.87 8.33
CA TYR A 112 -2.46 -0.24 9.16
C TYR A 112 -0.92 -0.22 9.26
N LYS A 113 -0.23 -0.04 8.13
CA LYS A 113 1.25 0.00 8.10
C LYS A 113 1.77 1.17 8.94
N ASP A 114 1.15 2.34 8.85
CA ASP A 114 1.48 3.51 9.65
C ASP A 114 1.26 3.26 11.14
N ALA A 115 0.12 2.67 11.52
CA ALA A 115 -0.16 2.30 12.90
C ALA A 115 0.89 1.33 13.47
N VAL A 116 1.28 0.32 12.70
CA VAL A 116 2.34 -0.64 13.08
C VAL A 116 3.69 0.06 13.21
N HIS A 117 4.04 0.96 12.28
CA HIS A 117 5.29 1.69 12.32
C HIS A 117 5.37 2.63 13.54
N ASP A 118 4.28 3.33 13.85
CA ASP A 118 4.17 4.18 15.03
C ASP A 118 4.29 3.40 16.33
N PHE A 119 3.59 2.27 16.43
CA PHE A 119 3.70 1.35 17.56
C PHE A 119 5.15 0.86 17.74
N PHE A 120 5.81 0.45 16.65
CA PHE A 120 7.18 -0.05 16.69
C PHE A 120 8.19 1.03 17.09
N ARG A 121 8.08 2.24 16.51
CA ARG A 121 8.92 3.39 16.84
C ARG A 121 8.84 3.74 18.33
N HIS A 122 7.63 3.88 18.86
CA HIS A 122 7.43 4.15 20.28
C HIS A 122 7.95 3.00 21.17
N SER A 123 7.79 1.75 20.73
CA SER A 123 8.32 0.58 21.45
C SER A 123 9.85 0.61 21.52
N GLN A 124 10.54 1.01 20.45
CA GLN A 124 11.99 1.19 20.42
C GLN A 124 12.46 2.35 21.32
N ASP A 125 11.79 3.50 21.22
CA ASP A 125 12.11 4.67 22.04
C ASP A 125 11.96 4.34 23.53
N ARG A 126 10.90 3.62 23.90
CA ARG A 126 10.72 3.15 25.27
C ARG A 126 11.81 2.16 25.69
N ALA A 127 12.15 1.19 24.85
CA ALA A 127 13.18 0.20 25.15
C ALA A 127 14.58 0.82 25.37
N THR A 128 14.86 1.94 24.70
CA THR A 128 16.14 2.65 24.82
C THR A 128 16.19 3.65 25.98
N THR A 129 15.04 4.25 26.34
CA THR A 129 14.99 5.36 27.32
C THR A 129 14.51 4.96 28.72
N ALA A 130 13.75 3.88 28.88
CA ALA A 130 13.14 3.51 30.16
C ALA A 130 14.02 2.56 30.99
N ALA A 131 14.54 3.06 32.11
CA ALA A 131 15.09 2.25 33.21
C ALA A 131 14.03 2.11 34.32
N GLY A 132 13.01 1.28 34.11
CA GLY A 132 11.91 1.13 35.07
C GLY A 132 11.07 -0.11 34.85
N PRO A 133 10.30 -0.56 35.87
CA PRO A 133 9.52 -1.79 35.80
C PRO A 133 8.49 -1.74 34.66
N LEU A 134 7.99 -2.92 34.28
CA LEU A 134 7.00 -3.18 33.22
C LEU A 134 5.62 -2.52 33.49
N GLU A 135 5.56 -1.26 33.92
CA GLU A 135 4.31 -0.51 33.97
C GLU A 135 3.85 -0.30 32.54
N GLU A 136 2.74 -0.93 32.23
CA GLU A 136 2.18 -1.02 30.89
C GLU A 136 1.79 0.38 30.40
N ASP A 137 2.48 0.82 29.34
CA ASP A 137 2.38 2.16 28.75
C ASP A 137 0.98 2.36 28.19
N ALA A 138 0.27 3.40 28.64
CA ALA A 138 -1.03 3.75 28.07
C ALA A 138 -0.91 4.03 26.57
N LEU A 139 0.13 4.75 26.16
CA LEU A 139 0.33 5.11 24.76
C LEU A 139 0.63 3.87 23.89
N LEU A 140 1.44 2.91 24.37
CA LEU A 140 1.70 1.69 23.59
C LEU A 140 0.48 0.78 23.51
N ARG A 141 -0.38 0.76 24.54
CA ARG A 141 -1.68 0.06 24.43
C ARG A 141 -2.54 0.73 23.37
N ASP A 142 -2.73 2.03 23.45
CA ASP A 142 -3.58 2.77 22.50
C ASP A 142 -3.09 2.61 21.04
N LEU A 143 -1.76 2.67 20.81
CA LEU A 143 -1.17 2.44 19.49
C LEU A 143 -1.34 1.00 19.00
N ARG A 144 -1.23 0.03 19.91
CA ARG A 144 -1.47 -1.37 19.58
C ARG A 144 -2.94 -1.60 19.23
N ASP A 145 -3.85 -1.11 20.06
CA ASP A 145 -5.30 -1.26 19.86
C ASP A 145 -5.69 -0.63 18.52
N ALA A 146 -5.12 0.54 18.16
CA ALA A 146 -5.32 1.13 16.85
C ALA A 146 -4.84 0.26 15.68
N ALA A 147 -3.67 -0.38 15.80
CA ALA A 147 -3.16 -1.30 14.77
C ALA A 147 -3.99 -2.58 14.67
N ASP A 148 -4.44 -3.12 15.81
CA ASP A 148 -5.31 -4.30 15.88
C ASP A 148 -6.69 -3.97 15.25
N ASP A 149 -7.28 -2.81 15.55
CA ASP A 149 -8.54 -2.36 14.94
C ASP A 149 -8.43 -2.25 13.40
N ARG A 150 -7.33 -1.68 12.87
CA ARG A 150 -7.13 -1.60 11.41
C ARG A 150 -6.90 -2.96 10.76
N LEU A 151 -6.26 -3.88 11.50
CA LEU A 151 -6.10 -5.25 11.01
C LEU A 151 -7.44 -5.98 10.97
N ASP A 152 -8.31 -5.78 11.95
CA ASP A 152 -9.66 -6.36 11.96
C ASP A 152 -10.49 -5.84 10.76
N ASP A 153 -10.45 -4.54 10.48
CA ASP A 153 -11.09 -3.94 9.29
C ASP A 153 -10.59 -4.57 7.97
N LEU A 154 -9.31 -4.99 7.93
CA LEU A 154 -8.69 -5.64 6.80
C LEU A 154 -8.99 -7.15 6.70
N VAL A 155 -9.07 -7.85 7.84
CA VAL A 155 -9.30 -9.31 7.91
C VAL A 155 -10.76 -9.68 7.63
N ASP A 156 -11.69 -8.76 7.91
CA ASP A 156 -13.10 -8.89 7.50
C ASP A 156 -13.29 -8.98 5.96
N LEU A 157 -12.22 -8.81 5.18
CA LEU A 157 -12.19 -8.96 3.73
C LEU A 157 -12.00 -10.41 3.23
N ASP A 158 -12.03 -11.41 4.12
CA ASP A 158 -12.01 -12.87 3.81
C ASP A 158 -10.77 -13.34 3.01
N ASP A 159 -9.64 -12.64 3.10
CA ASP A 159 -8.40 -12.98 2.36
C ASP A 159 -7.35 -13.64 3.27
N PRO A 160 -7.14 -14.97 3.18
CA PRO A 160 -6.20 -15.69 4.04
C PRO A 160 -4.72 -15.36 3.76
N ASP A 161 -4.41 -14.78 2.60
CA ASP A 161 -3.03 -14.47 2.19
C ASP A 161 -2.64 -13.02 2.51
N LEU A 162 -3.57 -12.23 3.04
CA LEU A 162 -3.38 -10.81 3.35
C LEU A 162 -2.23 -10.55 4.33
N ILE A 163 -2.19 -11.29 5.45
CA ILE A 163 -1.12 -11.15 6.45
C ILE A 163 0.24 -11.48 5.83
N SER A 164 0.30 -12.52 4.99
CA SER A 164 1.53 -12.90 4.29
C SER A 164 2.00 -11.80 3.33
N ALA A 165 1.08 -11.11 2.67
CA ALA A 165 1.37 -9.98 1.80
C ALA A 165 1.85 -8.74 2.58
N LEU A 166 1.26 -8.44 3.74
CA LEU A 166 1.67 -7.33 4.60
C LEU A 166 3.08 -7.52 5.18
N LEU A 167 3.49 -8.77 5.38
CA LEU A 167 4.83 -9.12 5.86
C LEU A 167 5.83 -9.40 4.73
N TRP A 168 5.37 -9.34 3.48
CA TRP A 168 6.20 -9.69 2.33
C TRP A 168 7.36 -8.71 2.16
N ARG A 169 8.52 -9.24 1.77
CA ARG A 169 9.68 -8.45 1.36
C ARG A 169 10.28 -9.04 0.09
N PRO A 170 10.75 -8.21 -0.85
CA PRO A 170 11.50 -8.69 -2.00
C PRO A 170 12.78 -9.37 -1.51
N ALA A 171 13.13 -10.50 -2.14
CA ALA A 171 14.42 -11.12 -1.89
C ALA A 171 15.52 -10.14 -2.32
N PRO A 172 16.58 -9.93 -1.52
CA PRO A 172 17.73 -9.18 -2.00
C PRO A 172 18.31 -9.93 -3.21
N ASP A 173 18.69 -9.21 -4.26
CA ASP A 173 19.43 -9.79 -5.36
C ASP A 173 20.72 -10.39 -4.78
N LEU A 174 20.73 -11.72 -4.65
CA LEU A 174 21.94 -12.46 -4.36
C LEU A 174 22.72 -12.45 -5.68
N GLU A 175 23.68 -11.53 -5.81
CA GLU A 175 24.64 -11.54 -6.90
C GLU A 175 25.27 -12.95 -6.99
N GLU A 176 24.92 -13.72 -8.03
CA GLU A 176 25.51 -15.02 -8.36
C GLU A 176 26.90 -14.88 -9.00
#